data_AF-A0A2V8VJP6-F1
#
_entry.id   AF-A0A2V8VJP6-F1
#
_cell.length_a   1.000
_cell.length_b   1.000
_cell.length_c   1.000
_cell.angle_alpha   90.00
_cell.angle_beta   90.00
_cell.angle_gamma   90.00
#
_symmetry.space_group_name_H-M   'P 1'
#
loop_
_entity.id
_entity.type
_entity.pdbx_description
1 polymer ?
#
loop_
_entity_poly.entity_id
_entity_poly.type
_entity_poly.pdbx_seq_one_letter_code
_entity_poly.pdbx_strand_id
1 'polypeptide(L)'
;ACAAIVEQAANYLGLGLANLVNLFNPSVLVLDQRLKLAGQGLLDQVIKVVKRQALSYSTKNMPILFGKLSEASVLGAGSIALEKHFEIPTLKPPRFMIESLSRLSRRGTQIESPPEGSEAA
;
A
#
# COMPACT_ATOMS: atom_id res chain seq x y z
N ALA A 1 29.61 -10.71 -22.37
CA ALA A 1 28.26 -11.04 -22.88
C ALA A 1 27.18 -10.95 -21.79
N CYS A 2 27.28 -11.66 -20.66
CA CYS A 2 26.24 -11.63 -19.60
C CYS A 2 26.06 -10.27 -18.90
N ALA A 3 27.16 -9.54 -18.64
CA ALA A 3 27.12 -8.26 -17.90
C ALA A 3 26.21 -7.21 -18.57
N ALA A 4 26.19 -7.15 -19.91
CA ALA A 4 25.35 -6.20 -20.65
C ALA A 4 23.85 -6.48 -20.45
N ILE A 5 23.45 -7.75 -20.40
CA ILE A 5 22.05 -8.14 -20.16
C ILE A 5 21.63 -7.79 -18.73
N VAL A 6 22.51 -8.08 -17.75
CA VAL A 6 22.27 -7.72 -16.35
C VAL A 6 22.15 -6.21 -16.19
N GLU A 7 22.99 -5.43 -16.87
CA GLU A 7 22.92 -3.97 -16.86
C GLU A 7 21.64 -3.43 -17.49
N GLN A 8 21.20 -3.99 -18.63
CA GLN A 8 19.91 -3.63 -19.22
C GLN A 8 18.74 -3.96 -18.28
N ALA A 9 18.74 -5.15 -17.67
CA ALA A 9 17.73 -5.51 -16.68
C ALA A 9 17.73 -4.57 -15.47
N ALA A 10 18.91 -4.18 -14.97
CA ALA A 10 19.07 -3.21 -13.89
C ALA A 10 18.50 -1.83 -14.27
N ASN A 11 18.70 -1.40 -15.52
CA ASN A 11 18.17 -0.14 -16.01
C ASN A 11 16.64 -0.10 -16.01
N TYR A 12 16.00 -1.13 -16.56
CA TYR A 12 14.53 -1.21 -16.56
C TYR A 12 13.97 -1.36 -15.14
N LEU A 13 14.60 -2.19 -14.32
CA LEU A 13 14.22 -2.35 -12.92
C LEU A 13 14.34 -1.03 -12.15
N GLY A 14 15.46 -0.33 -12.29
CA GLY A 14 15.69 0.97 -11.66
C GLY A 14 14.69 2.04 -12.09
N LEU A 15 14.29 2.05 -13.37
CA LEU A 15 13.24 2.94 -13.89
C LEU A 15 11.89 2.69 -13.22
N GLY A 16 11.48 1.42 -13.12
CA GLY A 16 10.24 1.04 -12.44
C GLY A 16 10.28 1.42 -10.95
N LEU A 17 11.40 1.13 -10.28
CA LEU A 17 11.58 1.46 -8.87
C LEU A 17 11.59 2.98 -8.64
N ALA A 18 12.18 3.78 -9.52
CA ALA A 18 12.16 5.23 -9.41
C ALA A 18 10.74 5.80 -9.42
N ASN A 19 9.86 5.24 -10.26
CA ASN A 19 8.45 5.62 -10.27
C ASN A 19 7.77 5.29 -8.93
N LEU A 20 8.03 4.10 -8.38
CA LEU A 20 7.49 3.72 -7.07
C LEU A 20 8.01 4.63 -5.95
N VAL A 21 9.30 4.98 -5.97
CA VAL A 21 9.89 5.92 -5.00
C VAL A 21 9.20 7.29 -5.09
N ASN A 22 8.97 7.79 -6.30
CA ASN A 22 8.26 9.06 -6.49
C ASN A 22 6.80 9.01 -6.01
N LEU A 23 6.12 7.88 -6.19
CA LEU A 23 4.72 7.71 -5.80
C LEU A 23 4.54 7.52 -4.30
N PHE A 24 5.38 6.72 -3.66
CA PHE A 24 5.20 6.30 -2.27
C PHE A 24 6.11 7.03 -1.28
N ASN A 25 7.17 7.69 -1.75
CA ASN A 25 8.20 8.32 -0.91
C ASN A 25 8.61 7.44 0.30
N PRO A 26 9.05 6.18 0.07
CA PRO A 26 9.30 5.26 1.16
C PRO A 26 10.54 5.67 1.96
N SER A 27 10.61 5.20 3.21
CA SER A 27 11.81 5.38 4.06
C SER A 27 12.93 4.40 3.73
N VAL A 28 12.63 3.28 3.07
CA VAL A 28 13.58 2.22 2.68
C VAL A 28 13.08 1.49 1.44
N LEU A 29 14.01 1.09 0.57
CA LEU A 29 13.74 0.22 -0.57
C LEU A 29 14.47 -1.12 -0.37
N VAL A 30 13.71 -2.21 -0.21
CA VAL A 30 14.27 -3.55 -0.02
C VAL A 30 14.07 -4.36 -1.30
N LEU A 31 15.17 -4.87 -1.84
CA LEU A 31 15.18 -5.81 -2.97
C LEU A 31 15.21 -7.25 -2.44
N ASP A 32 14.57 -8.17 -3.17
CA ASP A 32 14.57 -9.58 -2.79
C ASP A 32 16.00 -10.15 -2.72
N GLN A 33 16.26 -10.99 -1.72
CA GLN A 33 17.58 -11.56 -1.44
C GLN A 33 18.13 -12.36 -2.62
N ARG A 34 17.27 -12.97 -3.45
CA ARG A 34 17.68 -13.78 -4.60
C ARG A 34 18.33 -12.93 -5.69
N LEU A 35 18.00 -11.63 -5.77
CA LEU A 35 18.65 -10.71 -6.71
C LEU A 35 20.13 -10.49 -6.37
N LYS A 36 20.56 -10.79 -5.14
CA LYS A 36 21.96 -10.71 -4.74
C LYS A 36 22.86 -11.64 -5.56
N LEU A 37 22.31 -12.72 -6.14
CA LEU A 37 23.02 -13.64 -7.03
C LEU A 37 23.49 -12.97 -8.34
N ALA A 38 22.85 -11.87 -8.76
CA ALA A 38 23.26 -11.09 -9.93
C ALA A 38 24.53 -10.25 -9.67
N GLY A 39 25.03 -10.26 -8.43
CA GLY A 39 26.25 -9.56 -8.03
C GLY A 39 26.02 -8.08 -7.70
N GLN A 40 27.08 -7.45 -7.17
CA GLN A 40 27.05 -6.07 -6.69
C GLN A 40 26.74 -5.06 -7.81
N GLY A 41 27.15 -5.35 -9.04
CA GLY A 41 26.91 -4.48 -10.20
C GLY A 41 25.43 -4.25 -10.50
N LEU A 42 24.54 -5.21 -10.19
CA LEU A 42 23.10 -5.00 -10.32
C LEU A 42 22.61 -3.92 -9.35
N LEU A 43 22.98 -4.03 -8.07
CA LEU A 43 22.55 -3.12 -7.03
C LEU A 43 23.06 -1.70 -7.30
N ASP A 44 24.33 -1.57 -7.68
CA ASP A 44 24.94 -0.27 -7.96
C ASP A 44 24.26 0.42 -9.15
N GLN A 45 23.91 -0.33 -10.20
CA GLN A 45 23.19 0.21 -11.35
C GLN A 45 21.75 0.61 -11.00
N VAL A 46 21.03 -0.21 -10.23
CA VAL A 46 19.68 0.15 -9.74
C VAL A 46 19.74 1.43 -8.92
N ILE A 47 20.69 1.55 -7.98
CA ILE A 47 20.86 2.76 -7.16
C ILE A 47 21.11 3.98 -8.05
N LYS A 48 21.99 3.85 -9.05
CA LYS A 48 22.32 4.92 -9.99
C LYS A 48 21.09 5.39 -10.76
N VAL A 49 20.28 4.47 -11.28
CA VAL A 49 19.08 4.80 -12.06
C VAL A 49 18.00 5.41 -11.18
N VAL A 50 17.74 4.85 -9.99
CA VAL A 50 16.75 5.39 -9.05
C VAL A 50 17.13 6.81 -8.63
N LYS A 51 18.39 7.06 -8.25
CA LYS A 51 18.86 8.41 -7.87
C LYS A 51 18.81 9.41 -9.02
N ARG A 52 18.96 8.96 -10.27
CA ARG A 52 18.89 9.83 -11.45
C ARG A 52 17.46 10.23 -11.79
N GLN A 53 16.49 9.34 -11.58
CA GLN A 53 15.12 9.49 -12.08
C GLN A 53 14.10 9.89 -11.00
N ALA A 54 14.33 9.51 -9.75
CA ALA A 54 13.46 9.88 -8.63
C ALA A 54 13.83 11.26 -8.06
N LEU A 55 12.87 11.90 -7.40
CA LEU A 55 13.06 13.21 -6.76
C LEU A 55 14.20 13.15 -5.73
N SER A 56 15.13 14.11 -5.81
CA SER A 56 16.30 14.15 -4.92
C SER A 56 15.91 14.16 -3.43
N TYR A 57 14.78 14.79 -3.08
CA TYR A 57 14.27 14.82 -1.71
C TYR A 57 13.91 13.41 -1.20
N SER A 58 13.26 12.60 -2.04
CA SER A 58 12.85 11.23 -1.71
C SER A 58 14.01 10.24 -1.64
N THR A 59 15.09 10.48 -2.39
CA THR A 59 16.23 9.55 -2.47
C THR A 59 17.39 9.89 -1.52
N LYS A 60 17.46 11.12 -0.99
CA LYS A 60 18.62 11.61 -0.23
C LYS A 60 19.02 10.72 0.95
N ASN A 61 18.04 10.25 1.71
CA ASN A 61 18.24 9.45 2.92
C ASN A 61 17.51 8.09 2.85
N MET A 62 17.14 7.63 1.65
CA MET A 62 16.41 6.37 1.47
C MET A 62 17.41 5.25 1.10
N PRO A 63 17.77 4.34 2.03
CA PRO A 63 18.66 3.24 1.73
C PRO A 63 17.99 2.24 0.78
N ILE A 64 18.79 1.73 -0.17
CA ILE A 64 18.42 0.65 -1.09
C ILE A 64 19.29 -0.55 -0.75
N LEU A 65 18.67 -1.66 -0.35
CA LEU A 65 19.38 -2.82 0.21
C LEU A 65 18.71 -4.14 -0.16
N PHE A 66 19.47 -5.23 -0.10
CA PHE A 66 18.92 -6.57 -0.21
C PHE A 66 18.30 -7.02 1.12
N GLY A 67 17.17 -7.70 1.05
CA GLY A 67 16.55 -8.34 2.21
C GLY A 67 17.48 -9.36 2.84
N LYS A 68 17.51 -9.44 4.17
CA LYS A 68 18.42 -10.33 4.90
C LYS A 68 17.86 -11.73 5.14
N LEU A 69 16.55 -11.89 5.01
CA LEU A 69 15.82 -13.08 5.41
C LEU A 69 15.81 -14.13 4.29
N SER A 70 16.24 -15.35 4.63
CA SER A 70 16.01 -16.51 3.75
C SER A 70 14.53 -16.87 3.81
N GLU A 71 13.95 -17.30 2.68
CA GLU A 71 12.56 -17.76 2.60
C GLU A 71 11.51 -16.74 3.09
N ALA A 72 11.80 -15.44 2.89
CA ALA A 72 10.92 -14.34 3.30
C ALA A 72 9.46 -14.51 2.83
N SER A 73 9.25 -15.09 1.65
CA SER A 73 7.91 -15.38 1.11
C SER A 73 7.13 -16.40 1.96
N VAL A 74 7.79 -17.46 2.44
CA VAL A 74 7.14 -18.50 3.25
C VAL A 74 6.82 -17.95 4.64
N LEU A 75 7.77 -17.20 5.23
CA LEU A 75 7.55 -16.54 6.51
C LEU A 75 6.44 -15.49 6.43
N GLY A 76 6.38 -14.73 5.33
CA GLY A 76 5.29 -13.78 5.07
C GLY A 76 3.93 -14.47 4.94
N ALA A 77 3.86 -15.60 4.22
CA ALA A 77 2.63 -16.39 4.12
C ALA A 77 2.16 -16.92 5.48
N GLY A 78 3.10 -17.42 6.31
CA GLY A 78 2.81 -17.79 7.69
C GLY A 78 2.32 -16.62 8.54
N SER A 79 2.94 -15.44 8.39
CA SER A 79 2.53 -14.21 9.08
C SER A 79 1.09 -13.82 8.77
N ILE A 80 0.69 -13.87 7.49
CA ILE A 80 -0.69 -13.56 7.08
C ILE A 80 -1.69 -14.54 7.72
N ALA A 81 -1.35 -15.83 7.78
CA ALA A 81 -2.22 -16.82 8.41
C ALA A 81 -2.37 -16.57 9.92
N LEU A 82 -1.28 -16.20 10.59
CA LEU A 82 -1.28 -15.86 12.02
C LEU A 82 -2.04 -14.56 12.29
N GLU A 83 -1.81 -13.50 11.52
CA GLU A 83 -2.54 -12.23 11.64
C GLU A 83 -4.04 -12.46 11.57
N LYS A 84 -4.52 -13.18 10.55
CA LYS A 84 -5.94 -13.50 10.40
C LYS A 84 -6.50 -14.34 11.56
N HIS A 85 -5.69 -15.22 12.15
CA HIS A 85 -6.13 -16.04 13.27
C HIS A 85 -6.23 -15.25 14.58
N PHE A 86 -5.34 -14.28 14.79
CA PHE A 86 -5.27 -13.46 15.99
C PHE A 86 -5.89 -12.07 15.85
N GLU A 87 -6.53 -11.77 14.72
CA GLU A 87 -7.32 -10.55 14.52
C GLU A 87 -8.41 -10.44 15.60
N ILE A 88 -8.39 -9.35 16.37
CA ILE A 88 -9.43 -9.06 17.35
C ILE A 88 -10.71 -8.74 16.55
N PRO A 89 -11.81 -9.51 16.73
CA PRO A 89 -13.03 -9.25 15.98
C PRO A 89 -13.54 -7.84 16.28
N THR A 90 -13.73 -7.03 15.24
CA THR A 90 -14.42 -5.75 15.37
C THR A 90 -15.79 -6.01 15.98
N LEU A 91 -16.01 -5.52 17.20
CA LEU A 91 -17.27 -5.70 17.91
C LEU A 91 -18.39 -5.20 17.01
N LYS A 92 -19.28 -6.10 16.58
CA LYS A 92 -20.52 -5.69 15.92
C LYS A 92 -21.30 -4.85 16.94
N PRO A 93 -21.66 -3.60 16.63
CA PRO A 93 -22.44 -2.81 17.55
C PRO A 93 -23.73 -3.59 17.86
N PRO A 94 -24.13 -3.68 19.13
CA PRO A 94 -25.30 -4.44 19.53
C PRO A 94 -26.55 -3.92 18.80
N ARG A 95 -27.48 -4.82 18.46
CA ARG A 95 -28.65 -4.53 17.60
C ARG A 95 -29.42 -3.28 18.03
N PHE A 96 -29.55 -3.03 19.34
CA PHE A 96 -30.26 -1.87 19.86
C PHE A 96 -29.65 -0.52 19.47
N MET A 97 -28.33 -0.44 19.25
CA MET A 97 -27.65 0.78 18.80
C MET A 97 -27.96 1.09 17.33
N ILE A 98 -27.99 0.06 16.48
CA ILE A 98 -28.30 0.17 15.05
C ILE A 98 -29.77 0.60 14.87
N GLU A 99 -30.67 0.02 15.65
CA GLU A 99 -32.09 0.38 15.65
C GLU A 99 -32.36 1.80 16.16
N SER A 100 -31.58 2.28 17.14
CA SER A 100 -31.70 3.66 17.63
C SER A 100 -31.31 4.67 16.54
N LEU A 101 -30.22 4.41 15.82
CA LEU A 101 -29.74 5.28 14.74
C LEU A 101 -30.69 5.31 13.54
N SER A 102 -31.26 4.16 13.16
CA SER A 102 -32.26 4.09 12.09
C SER A 102 -33.59 4.77 12.46
N ARG A 103 -34.01 4.70 13.73
CA ARG A 103 -35.17 5.46 14.24
C ARG A 103 -34.93 6.96 14.25
N LEU A 104 -33.72 7.40 14.61
CA LEU A 104 -33.32 8.81 14.56
C LEU A 104 -33.30 9.34 13.12
N SER A 105 -32.77 8.56 12.17
CA SER A 105 -32.77 8.92 10.74
C SER A 105 -34.18 9.06 10.16
N ARG A 106 -35.16 8.27 10.63
CA ARG A 106 -36.57 8.38 10.18
C ARG A 106 -37.32 9.58 10.78
N ARG A 107 -36.87 10.11 11.93
CA ARG A 107 -37.46 11.32 12.52
C ARG A 107 -37.07 12.61 11.79
N GLY A 108 -35.90 12.64 11.15
CA GLY A 108 -35.44 13.81 10.39
C GLY A 108 -36.18 14.03 9.06
N THR A 109 -36.91 13.04 8.54
CA THR A 109 -37.61 13.11 7.23
C THR A 109 -39.10 13.47 7.36
N GLN A 110 -39.60 13.78 8.56
CA GLN A 110 -41.00 14.16 8.83
C GLN A 110 -41.19 15.67 9.10
N ILE A 111 -40.29 16.51 8.58
CA ILE A 111 -40.48 17.97 8.55
C ILE A 111 -40.38 18.41 7.10
N GLU A 112 -41.52 18.39 6.41
CA GLU A 112 -41.93 19.22 5.26
C GLU A 112 -42.80 18.45 4.27
N SER A 113 -44.12 18.60 4.45
CA SER A 113 -45.08 18.65 3.35
C SER A 113 -46.26 19.53 3.82
N PRO A 114 -46.56 20.67 3.18
CA PRO A 114 -47.71 21.50 3.54
C PRO A 114 -49.01 20.74 3.29
N PRO A 115 -50.10 21.03 4.03
CA PRO A 115 -51.38 20.39 3.79
C PRO A 115 -52.00 20.90 2.48
N GLU A 116 -52.11 20.03 1.48
CA GLU A 116 -53.01 20.24 0.35
C GLU A 116 -54.46 20.10 0.81
N GLY A 117 -55.24 21.17 0.62
CA GLY A 117 -56.70 21.11 0.42
C GLY A 117 -57.58 20.88 1.64
N SER A 118 -58.07 21.98 2.25
CA SER A 118 -59.42 22.01 2.81
C SER A 118 -60.34 22.67 1.78
N GLU A 119 -61.31 21.92 1.28
CA GLU A 119 -62.33 22.29 0.31
C GLU A 119 -63.31 23.39 0.80
N ALA A 120 -63.96 23.99 -0.22
CA ALA A 120 -65.33 24.54 -0.28
C ALA A 120 -65.60 25.98 0.18
N ALA A 121 -65.72 26.89 -0.81
CA ALA A 121 -66.92 27.70 -1.10
C ALA A 121 -66.74 28.46 -2.43
#